data_AF-A0A7J6TT32-F1
#
_entry.id   AF-A0A7J6TT32-F1
#
_cell.length_a   1.000
_cell.length_b   1.000
_cell.length_c   1.000
_cell.angle_alpha   90.00
_cell.angle_beta   90.00
_cell.angle_gamma   90.00
#
_symmetry.space_group_name_H-M   'P 1'
#
loop_
_entity.id
_entity.type
_entity.pdbx_description
1 polymer ?
#
loop_
_entity_poly.entity_id
_entity_poly.type
_entity_poly.pdbx_seq_one_letter_code
_entity_poly.pdbx_strand_id
1 'polypeptide(L)'
;MEVPTTKFTLEAPAGLIEIEGRCSERKAESITLTNVPAFVVYDNEEIEVPSIGPVLVSVVYSGMWYAVVDDVDTKHGIPIEPENGKRLCTFGECVKQAARQKLPVVHPENPEINSISIIVLRSSTRGKATVVMPNGDFSWDDPDTWTGMLDRSPCGTGTSAVMALEQARGRLRIGEKFAHRGILGTSYEGLILQSTTVGPFPAVITSITGQAWITGYSTLVVDPSDPFPAGFTVADIWSP
;
A
#
# COMPACT_ATOMS: atom_id res chain seq x y z
N MET A 1 -27.92 -13.37 18.03
CA MET A 1 -26.93 -13.03 19.07
C MET A 1 -26.00 -12.00 18.47
N GLU A 2 -25.89 -10.85 19.11
CA GLU A 2 -25.02 -9.75 18.69
C GLU A 2 -23.57 -10.13 19.06
N VAL A 3 -22.66 -10.09 18.09
CA VAL A 3 -21.25 -10.45 18.36
C VAL A 3 -20.59 -9.26 19.06
N PRO A 4 -19.96 -9.43 20.23
CA PRO A 4 -19.41 -8.31 20.97
C PRO A 4 -18.33 -7.59 20.16
N THR A 5 -18.42 -6.27 20.15
CA THR A 5 -17.44 -5.39 19.50
C THR A 5 -16.61 -4.67 20.55
N THR A 6 -15.32 -4.50 20.26
CA THR A 6 -14.40 -3.67 21.06
C THR A 6 -13.93 -2.52 20.20
N LYS A 7 -14.01 -1.29 20.71
CA LYS A 7 -13.62 -0.06 20.01
C LYS A 7 -12.49 0.64 20.76
N PHE A 8 -11.47 1.06 20.03
CA PHE A 8 -10.37 1.85 20.56
C PHE A 8 -9.71 2.64 19.42
N THR A 9 -8.86 3.60 19.78
CA THR A 9 -8.14 4.44 18.82
C THR A 9 -6.65 4.20 18.97
N LEU A 10 -5.95 4.11 17.84
CA LEU A 10 -4.50 4.07 17.77
C LEU A 10 -3.99 5.40 17.20
N GLU A 11 -2.82 5.83 17.66
CA GLU A 11 -2.10 6.96 17.08
C GLU A 11 -0.95 6.41 16.22
N ALA A 12 -1.00 6.73 14.93
CA ALA A 12 0.04 6.41 13.96
C ALA A 12 0.74 7.72 13.50
N PRO A 13 1.91 7.65 12.84
CA PRO A 13 2.57 8.85 12.30
C PRO A 13 1.70 9.67 11.33
N ALA A 14 0.75 9.02 10.66
CA ALA A 14 -0.20 9.66 9.74
C ALA A 14 -1.42 10.28 10.46
N GLY A 15 -1.61 10.02 11.76
CA GLY A 15 -2.73 10.53 12.54
C GLY A 15 -3.47 9.44 13.33
N LEU A 16 -4.64 9.81 13.85
CA LEU A 16 -5.51 8.92 14.62
C LEU A 16 -6.25 7.93 13.71
N ILE A 17 -6.33 6.69 14.18
CA ILE A 17 -6.93 5.57 13.47
C ILE A 17 -7.92 4.90 14.42
N GLU A 18 -9.20 4.85 14.03
CA GLU A 18 -10.22 4.15 14.81
C GLU A 18 -10.22 2.66 14.48
N ILE A 19 -10.31 1.83 15.51
CA ILE A 19 -10.32 0.38 15.40
C ILE A 19 -11.60 -0.18 16.01
N GLU A 20 -12.26 -1.06 15.26
CA GLU A 20 -13.37 -1.89 15.73
C GLU A 20 -13.04 -3.37 15.54
N GLY A 21 -12.90 -4.10 16.64
CA GLY A 21 -12.69 -5.54 16.64
C GLY A 21 -14.00 -6.29 16.88
N ARG A 22 -14.35 -7.21 15.97
CA ARG A 22 -15.43 -8.18 16.20
C ARG A 22 -14.84 -9.38 16.94
N CYS A 23 -15.32 -9.62 18.14
CA CYS A 23 -14.76 -10.63 19.03
C CYS A 23 -15.74 -11.78 19.23
N SER A 24 -15.24 -13.00 19.17
CA SER A 24 -15.98 -14.21 19.56
C SER A 24 -15.14 -14.97 20.56
N GLU A 25 -15.77 -15.37 21.67
CA GLU A 25 -15.11 -16.04 22.79
C GLU A 25 -13.87 -15.26 23.30
N ARG A 26 -12.67 -15.76 23.01
CA ARG A 26 -11.37 -15.20 23.43
C ARG A 26 -10.53 -14.72 22.24
N LYS A 27 -11.14 -14.47 21.09
CA LYS A 27 -10.44 -14.10 19.85
C LYS A 27 -11.12 -12.92 19.15
N ALA A 28 -10.33 -11.96 18.70
CA ALA A 28 -10.76 -11.01 17.69
C ALA A 28 -10.77 -11.71 16.32
N GLU A 29 -11.96 -11.91 15.74
CA GLU A 29 -12.16 -12.64 14.48
C GLU A 29 -11.92 -11.77 13.25
N SER A 30 -12.23 -10.49 13.36
CA SER A 30 -11.97 -9.48 12.33
C SER A 30 -11.72 -8.13 12.96
N ILE A 31 -10.85 -7.35 12.33
CA ILE A 31 -10.54 -5.98 12.72
C ILE A 31 -10.94 -5.07 11.57
N THR A 32 -11.76 -4.06 11.87
CA THR A 32 -12.07 -2.95 10.98
C THR A 32 -11.28 -1.73 11.43
N LEU A 33 -10.57 -1.13 10.50
CA LEU A 33 -9.81 0.10 10.69
C LEU A 33 -10.48 1.21 9.89
N THR A 34 -10.77 2.35 10.52
CA THR A 34 -11.14 3.60 9.82
C THR A 34 -9.88 4.41 9.62
N ASN A 35 -9.51 4.61 8.35
CA ASN A 35 -8.25 5.25 7.99
C ASN A 35 -8.38 6.78 7.98
N VAL A 36 -7.23 7.46 7.97
CA VAL A 36 -7.15 8.90 7.68
C VAL A 36 -7.73 9.23 6.29
N PRO A 37 -8.10 10.48 6.01
CA PRO A 37 -8.64 10.85 4.70
C PRO A 37 -7.70 10.46 3.56
N ALA A 38 -8.26 9.82 2.53
CA ALA A 38 -7.56 9.46 1.31
C ALA A 38 -8.00 10.37 0.16
N PHE A 39 -7.06 10.84 -0.65
CA PHE A 39 -7.33 11.78 -1.75
C PHE A 39 -6.35 11.63 -2.92
N VAL A 40 -6.83 11.93 -4.13
CA VAL A 40 -6.07 11.81 -5.38
C VAL A 40 -5.48 13.18 -5.74
N VAL A 41 -4.21 13.20 -6.16
CA VAL A 41 -3.51 14.42 -6.61
C VAL A 41 -3.22 14.37 -8.11
N TYR A 42 -2.89 13.19 -8.62
CA TYR A 42 -2.63 12.95 -10.05
C TYR A 42 -3.43 11.72 -10.49
N ASP A 43 -4.06 11.76 -11.66
CA ASP A 43 -4.83 10.63 -12.23
C ASP A 43 -4.45 10.40 -13.70
N ASN A 44 -3.88 9.22 -13.98
CA ASN A 44 -3.38 8.82 -15.31
C ASN A 44 -2.38 9.79 -15.95
N GLU A 45 -1.42 10.28 -15.17
CA GLU A 45 -0.29 11.03 -15.71
C GLU A 45 0.67 10.08 -16.41
N GLU A 46 1.01 10.38 -17.67
CA GLU A 46 2.00 9.61 -18.41
C GLU A 46 3.41 10.06 -18.02
N ILE A 47 4.22 9.11 -17.55
CA ILE A 47 5.63 9.35 -17.22
C ILE A 47 6.53 8.43 -18.04
N GLU A 48 7.68 8.94 -18.46
CA GLU A 48 8.73 8.14 -19.10
C GLU A 48 9.57 7.46 -18.02
N VAL A 49 9.65 6.13 -18.06
CA VAL A 49 10.39 5.31 -17.09
C VAL A 49 11.61 4.69 -17.78
N PRO A 50 12.85 5.03 -17.36
CA PRO A 50 14.06 4.45 -17.95
C PRO A 50 14.00 2.92 -18.03
N SER A 51 14.37 2.37 -19.19
CA SER A 51 14.36 0.93 -19.51
C SER A 51 12.98 0.25 -19.57
N ILE A 52 11.88 0.97 -19.32
CA ILE A 52 10.50 0.45 -19.38
C ILE A 52 9.68 1.15 -20.46
N GLY A 53 9.85 2.48 -20.62
CA GLY A 53 9.06 3.31 -21.52
C GLY A 53 7.94 4.08 -20.81
N PRO A 54 6.89 4.51 -21.55
CA PRO A 54 5.80 5.28 -20.99
C PRO A 54 4.90 4.43 -20.08
N VAL A 55 4.54 4.98 -18.92
CA VAL A 55 3.66 4.36 -17.93
C VAL A 55 2.65 5.39 -17.44
N LEU A 56 1.37 5.02 -17.40
CA LEU A 56 0.33 5.84 -16.78
C LEU A 56 0.31 5.60 -15.28
N VAL A 57 0.49 6.67 -14.50
CA VAL A 57 0.57 6.65 -13.05
C VAL A 57 -0.47 7.59 -12.46
N SER A 58 -1.19 7.10 -11.45
CA SER A 58 -1.98 7.95 -10.56
C SER A 58 -1.26 8.08 -9.22
N VAL A 59 -1.46 9.18 -8.51
CA VAL A 59 -0.85 9.40 -7.19
C VAL A 59 -1.92 9.76 -6.19
N VAL A 60 -1.92 9.02 -5.08
CA VAL A 60 -2.97 9.05 -4.07
C VAL A 60 -2.33 9.07 -2.68
N TYR A 61 -2.82 9.93 -1.81
CA TYR A 61 -2.54 9.86 -0.38
C TYR A 61 -3.59 9.02 0.33
N SER A 62 -3.18 8.17 1.27
CA SER A 62 -4.08 7.37 2.11
C SER A 62 -3.45 6.96 3.45
N GLY A 63 -2.68 7.88 4.04
CA GLY A 63 -1.76 7.65 5.16
C GLY A 63 -0.29 7.58 4.73
N MET A 64 -0.04 7.23 3.46
CA MET A 64 1.22 7.39 2.75
C MET A 64 0.94 7.79 1.30
N TRP A 65 1.95 8.28 0.59
CA TRP A 65 1.87 8.57 -0.84
C TRP A 65 2.10 7.31 -1.66
N TYR A 66 1.08 6.92 -2.41
CA TYR A 66 1.09 5.81 -3.35
C TYR A 66 1.17 6.30 -4.78
N ALA A 67 2.09 5.75 -5.55
CA ALA A 67 1.87 5.60 -6.99
C ALA A 67 0.90 4.43 -7.23
N VAL A 68 0.04 4.52 -8.23
CA VAL A 68 -0.89 3.46 -8.62
C VAL A 68 -0.81 3.27 -10.13
N VAL A 69 -0.55 2.03 -10.55
CA VAL A 69 -0.52 1.61 -11.95
C VAL A 69 -1.59 0.55 -12.18
N ASP A 70 -2.51 0.85 -13.09
CA ASP A 70 -3.53 -0.08 -13.54
C ASP A 70 -3.02 -0.93 -14.72
N ASP A 71 -3.70 -2.04 -14.99
CA ASP A 71 -3.51 -2.86 -16.19
C ASP A 71 -2.08 -3.41 -16.37
N VAL A 72 -1.34 -3.65 -15.29
CA VAL A 72 0.08 -4.06 -15.34
C VAL A 72 0.27 -5.35 -16.14
N ASP A 73 -0.68 -6.27 -16.04
CA ASP A 73 -0.70 -7.52 -16.77
C ASP A 73 -0.94 -7.34 -18.29
N THR A 74 -1.83 -6.45 -18.68
CA THR A 74 -2.22 -6.26 -20.10
C THR A 74 -1.37 -5.22 -20.83
N LYS A 75 -0.91 -4.17 -20.15
CA LYS A 75 -0.08 -3.10 -20.73
C LYS A 75 1.42 -3.37 -20.64
N HIS A 76 1.86 -4.07 -19.60
CA HIS A 76 3.30 -4.32 -19.36
C HIS A 76 3.67 -5.82 -19.35
N GLY A 77 2.70 -6.72 -19.54
CA GLY A 77 2.97 -8.15 -19.67
C GLY A 77 3.51 -8.81 -18.39
N ILE A 78 3.17 -8.26 -17.22
CA ILE A 78 3.57 -8.80 -15.91
C ILE A 78 2.31 -9.20 -15.12
N PRO A 79 1.90 -10.47 -15.16
CA PRO A 79 0.78 -10.95 -14.34
C PRO A 79 1.06 -10.77 -12.85
N ILE A 80 0.05 -10.31 -12.09
CA ILE A 80 0.13 -10.15 -10.63
C ILE A 80 -0.01 -11.52 -9.95
N GLU A 81 1.07 -12.31 -10.01
CA GLU A 81 1.17 -13.67 -9.47
C GLU A 81 2.50 -13.85 -8.72
N PRO A 82 2.56 -14.70 -7.68
CA PRO A 82 3.75 -14.85 -6.84
C PRO A 82 5.04 -15.16 -7.61
N GLU A 83 4.95 -15.94 -8.69
CA GLU A 83 6.09 -16.36 -9.52
C GLU A 83 6.73 -15.16 -10.25
N ASN A 84 5.99 -14.06 -10.44
CA ASN A 84 6.49 -12.83 -11.04
C ASN A 84 7.09 -11.87 -10.00
N GLY A 85 7.25 -12.28 -8.74
CA GLY A 85 7.63 -11.39 -7.64
C GLY A 85 8.83 -10.47 -7.93
N LYS A 86 9.92 -11.03 -8.48
CA LYS A 86 11.11 -10.24 -8.86
C LYS A 86 10.78 -9.18 -9.92
N ARG A 87 10.05 -9.56 -10.97
CA ARG A 87 9.66 -8.65 -12.07
C ARG A 87 8.74 -7.54 -11.57
N LEU A 88 7.80 -7.87 -10.68
CA LEU A 88 6.88 -6.92 -10.06
C LEU A 88 7.64 -5.92 -9.18
N CYS A 89 8.60 -6.38 -8.37
CA CYS A 89 9.44 -5.49 -7.57
C CYS A 89 10.26 -4.55 -8.45
N THR A 90 10.98 -5.07 -9.44
CA THR A 90 11.79 -4.24 -10.35
C THR A 90 10.94 -3.23 -11.11
N PHE A 91 9.82 -3.67 -11.70
CA PHE A 91 8.89 -2.76 -12.39
C PHE A 91 8.35 -1.69 -11.43
N GLY A 92 7.85 -2.11 -10.26
CA GLY A 92 7.26 -1.20 -9.28
C GLY A 92 8.27 -0.17 -8.77
N GLU A 93 9.50 -0.59 -8.45
CA GLU A 93 10.52 0.31 -7.93
C GLU A 93 10.95 1.34 -8.99
N CYS A 94 11.22 0.91 -10.22
CA CYS A 94 11.54 1.84 -11.32
C CYS A 94 10.41 2.86 -11.56
N VAL A 95 9.16 2.40 -11.64
CA VAL A 95 8.02 3.30 -11.87
C VAL A 95 7.83 4.25 -10.68
N LYS A 96 7.95 3.77 -9.45
CA LYS A 96 7.84 4.60 -8.24
C LYS A 96 8.89 5.70 -8.23
N GLN A 97 10.13 5.38 -8.59
CA GLN A 97 11.24 6.35 -8.59
C GLN A 97 11.06 7.38 -9.71
N ALA A 98 10.63 6.96 -10.90
CA ALA A 98 10.27 7.89 -11.98
C ALA A 98 9.10 8.81 -11.56
N ALA A 99 8.05 8.25 -10.96
CA ALA A 99 6.91 9.01 -10.45
C ALA A 99 7.34 10.02 -9.38
N ARG A 100 8.21 9.62 -8.45
CA ARG A 100 8.76 10.51 -7.40
C ARG A 100 9.47 11.73 -7.99
N GLN A 101 10.18 11.56 -9.11
CA GLN A 101 10.90 12.64 -9.78
C GLN A 101 9.99 13.54 -10.64
N LYS A 102 8.92 12.99 -11.21
CA LYS A 102 8.05 13.69 -12.18
C LYS A 102 6.78 14.27 -11.58
N LEU A 103 6.28 13.68 -10.49
CA LEU A 103 5.01 14.01 -9.86
C LEU A 103 5.26 14.41 -8.40
N PRO A 104 5.80 15.62 -8.15
CA PRO A 104 6.08 16.07 -6.80
C PRO A 104 4.78 16.18 -5.99
N VAL A 105 4.84 15.76 -4.73
CA VAL A 105 3.70 15.74 -3.80
C VAL A 105 4.11 16.32 -2.46
N VAL A 106 3.19 17.04 -1.81
CA VAL A 106 3.35 17.52 -0.43
C VAL A 106 1.99 17.42 0.24
N HIS A 107 1.93 16.83 1.44
CA HIS A 107 0.67 16.74 2.17
C HIS A 107 0.25 18.14 2.65
N PRO A 108 -0.98 18.62 2.34
CA PRO A 108 -1.39 20.00 2.62
C PRO A 108 -1.30 20.43 4.09
N GLU A 109 -1.45 19.47 4.99
CA GLU A 109 -1.48 19.70 6.44
C GLU A 109 -0.19 19.24 7.13
N ASN A 110 0.71 18.57 6.41
CA ASN A 110 1.99 18.11 6.96
C ASN A 110 3.09 18.10 5.89
N PRO A 111 3.87 19.19 5.77
CA PRO A 111 4.92 19.32 4.76
C PRO A 111 6.06 18.29 4.84
N GLU A 112 6.19 17.57 5.96
CA GLU A 112 7.19 16.49 6.09
C GLU A 112 6.79 15.25 5.28
N ILE A 113 5.50 15.08 4.98
CA ILE A 113 4.99 13.99 4.15
C ILE A 113 4.97 14.46 2.69
N ASN A 114 6.14 14.43 2.04
CA ASN A 114 6.38 15.10 0.76
C ASN A 114 6.97 14.21 -0.34
N SER A 115 6.74 12.91 -0.24
CA SER A 115 7.33 11.98 -1.19
C SER A 115 6.52 10.71 -1.36
N ILE A 116 6.39 10.29 -2.62
CA ILE A 116 5.91 8.95 -3.00
C ILE A 116 6.86 7.91 -2.39
N SER A 117 6.31 7.01 -1.58
CA SER A 117 7.09 6.03 -0.81
C SER A 117 6.80 4.60 -1.23
N ILE A 118 5.62 4.33 -1.78
CA ILE A 118 5.12 2.98 -2.09
C ILE A 118 4.34 3.01 -3.42
N ILE A 119 4.21 1.86 -4.09
CA ILE A 119 3.44 1.72 -5.32
C ILE A 119 2.44 0.54 -5.24
N VAL A 120 1.23 0.75 -5.76
CA VAL A 120 0.22 -0.30 -6.00
C VAL A 120 0.24 -0.68 -7.47
N LEU A 121 0.36 -1.97 -7.76
CA LEU A 121 0.29 -2.57 -9.09
C LEU A 121 -1.01 -3.37 -9.20
N ARG A 122 -1.87 -3.04 -10.17
CA ARG A 122 -3.19 -3.65 -10.32
C ARG A 122 -3.33 -4.42 -11.63
N SER A 123 -4.01 -5.55 -11.56
CA SER A 123 -4.46 -6.33 -12.72
C SER A 123 -5.95 -6.07 -12.95
N SER A 124 -6.30 -5.74 -14.20
CA SER A 124 -7.69 -5.61 -14.63
C SER A 124 -8.33 -6.93 -15.02
N THR A 125 -7.55 -7.95 -15.38
CA THR A 125 -8.10 -9.24 -15.83
C THR A 125 -8.34 -10.24 -14.70
N ARG A 126 -7.56 -10.16 -13.61
CA ARG A 126 -7.60 -11.12 -12.51
C ARG A 126 -8.20 -10.55 -11.22
N GLY A 127 -8.44 -9.24 -11.18
CA GLY A 127 -8.94 -8.54 -9.99
C GLY A 127 -7.99 -8.65 -8.80
N LYS A 128 -6.68 -8.75 -9.05
CA LYS A 128 -5.62 -8.80 -8.03
C LYS A 128 -4.82 -7.51 -8.04
N ALA A 129 -4.28 -7.16 -6.88
CA ALA A 129 -3.28 -6.12 -6.75
C ALA A 129 -2.12 -6.61 -5.89
N THR A 130 -0.98 -5.94 -6.02
CA THR A 130 0.14 -6.08 -5.09
C THR A 130 0.73 -4.72 -4.80
N VAL A 131 1.37 -4.61 -3.65
CA VAL A 131 2.07 -3.40 -3.23
C VAL A 131 3.56 -3.69 -3.19
N VAL A 132 4.36 -2.83 -3.81
CA VAL A 132 5.82 -2.91 -3.76
C VAL A 132 6.33 -1.88 -2.77
N MET A 133 6.98 -2.36 -1.72
CA MET A 133 7.65 -1.54 -0.70
C MET A 133 9.16 -1.48 -0.99
N PRO A 134 9.82 -0.35 -0.67
CA PRO A 134 11.27 -0.27 -0.76
C PRO A 134 11.94 -1.25 0.22
N ASN A 135 13.10 -1.77 -0.16
CA ASN A 135 13.93 -2.67 0.66
C ASN A 135 15.43 -2.29 0.63
N GLY A 136 15.77 -1.07 0.19
CA GLY A 136 17.13 -0.58 0.03
C GLY A 136 17.18 0.78 -0.67
N ASP A 137 18.39 1.22 -0.97
CA ASP A 137 18.64 2.40 -1.81
C ASP A 137 18.36 2.09 -3.29
N PHE A 138 18.14 3.14 -4.09
CA PHE A 138 17.87 3.02 -5.51
C PHE A 138 18.83 3.89 -6.34
N SER A 139 19.39 3.32 -7.40
CA SER A 139 20.22 4.03 -8.37
C SER A 139 19.82 3.66 -9.80
N TRP A 140 19.60 4.67 -10.66
CA TRP A 140 19.40 4.42 -12.09
C TRP A 140 20.65 3.86 -12.79
N ASP A 141 21.83 4.05 -12.19
CA ASP A 141 23.11 3.58 -12.73
C ASP A 141 23.41 2.11 -12.35
N ASP A 142 22.64 1.53 -11.43
CA ASP A 142 22.84 0.16 -10.95
C ASP A 142 21.52 -0.65 -10.90
N PRO A 143 21.25 -1.50 -11.91
CA PRO A 143 20.06 -2.35 -11.95
C PRO A 143 19.91 -3.33 -10.78
N ASP A 144 20.98 -3.68 -10.07
CA ASP A 144 20.91 -4.58 -8.92
C ASP A 144 20.22 -3.91 -7.72
N THR A 145 20.09 -2.57 -7.74
CA THR A 145 19.32 -1.79 -6.74
C THR A 145 17.83 -1.70 -7.06
N TRP A 146 17.38 -2.17 -8.23
CA TRP A 146 15.97 -2.11 -8.64
C TRP A 146 15.18 -3.27 -8.02
N THR A 147 15.22 -3.34 -6.70
CA THR A 147 14.58 -4.38 -5.89
C THR A 147 13.51 -3.79 -4.99
N GLY A 148 12.76 -4.67 -4.35
CA GLY A 148 11.64 -4.28 -3.51
C GLY A 148 11.07 -5.49 -2.77
N MET A 149 10.13 -5.22 -1.87
CA MET A 149 9.41 -6.24 -1.12
C MET A 149 7.92 -6.15 -1.43
N LEU A 150 7.32 -7.26 -1.86
CA LEU A 150 5.88 -7.33 -2.02
C LEU A 150 5.17 -7.39 -0.68
N ASP A 151 4.09 -6.64 -0.51
CA ASP A 151 3.14 -6.87 0.57
C ASP A 151 2.40 -8.20 0.30
N ARG A 152 2.35 -9.07 1.31
CA ARG A 152 1.66 -10.37 1.23
C ARG A 152 0.17 -10.22 1.51
N SER A 153 -0.23 -9.14 2.17
CA SER A 153 -1.60 -8.72 2.31
C SER A 153 -2.07 -7.90 1.09
N PRO A 154 -3.38 -7.62 0.96
CA PRO A 154 -3.88 -6.64 0.00
C PRO A 154 -3.43 -5.18 0.28
N CYS A 155 -2.73 -4.94 1.40
CA CYS A 155 -2.30 -3.64 1.92
C CYS A 155 -3.48 -2.73 2.34
N GLY A 156 -3.60 -2.38 3.62
CA GLY A 156 -4.73 -1.58 4.13
C GLY A 156 -4.77 -0.14 3.57
N THR A 157 -3.66 0.58 3.71
CA THR A 157 -3.49 1.93 3.14
C THR A 157 -3.52 1.90 1.61
N GLY A 158 -2.95 0.86 0.97
CA GLY A 158 -3.07 0.64 -0.47
C GLY A 158 -4.51 0.42 -0.93
N THR A 159 -5.31 -0.32 -0.15
CA THR A 159 -6.75 -0.50 -0.41
C THR A 159 -7.50 0.82 -0.33
N SER A 160 -7.17 1.65 0.67
CA SER A 160 -7.75 2.98 0.84
C SER A 160 -7.42 3.89 -0.35
N ALA A 161 -6.17 3.84 -0.86
CA ALA A 161 -5.75 4.57 -2.05
C ALA A 161 -6.53 4.14 -3.30
N VAL A 162 -6.69 2.82 -3.50
CA VAL A 162 -7.46 2.30 -4.64
C VAL A 162 -8.92 2.73 -4.54
N MET A 163 -9.55 2.64 -3.38
CA MET A 163 -10.95 3.09 -3.22
C MET A 163 -11.13 4.59 -3.49
N ALA A 164 -10.21 5.43 -3.02
CA ALA A 164 -10.24 6.86 -3.31
C ALA A 164 -10.11 7.14 -4.81
N LEU A 165 -9.22 6.43 -5.50
CA LEU A 165 -9.05 6.55 -6.94
C LEU A 165 -10.28 6.07 -7.72
N GLU A 166 -10.86 4.92 -7.34
CA GLU A 166 -12.08 4.40 -7.95
C GLU A 166 -13.29 5.33 -7.71
N GLN A 167 -13.36 5.97 -6.53
CA GLN A 167 -14.40 6.97 -6.24
C GLN A 167 -14.22 8.24 -7.07
N ALA A 168 -12.99 8.76 -7.16
CA ALA A 168 -12.68 9.94 -7.97
C ALA A 168 -13.04 9.71 -9.45
N ARG A 169 -12.88 8.47 -9.93
CA ARG A 169 -13.26 8.04 -11.28
C ARG A 169 -14.74 7.64 -11.43
N GLY A 170 -15.55 7.78 -10.37
CA GLY A 170 -16.98 7.47 -10.37
C GLY A 170 -17.32 5.98 -10.45
N ARG A 171 -16.37 5.09 -10.15
CA ARG A 171 -16.51 3.62 -10.25
C ARG A 171 -16.81 2.93 -8.93
N LEU A 172 -16.73 3.65 -7.80
CA LEU A 172 -17.09 3.15 -6.47
C LEU A 172 -17.88 4.21 -5.69
N ARG A 173 -19.03 3.84 -5.11
CA ARG A 173 -19.88 4.76 -4.34
C ARG A 173 -19.64 4.65 -2.83
N ILE A 174 -20.04 5.69 -2.09
CA ILE A 174 -20.13 5.65 -0.62
C ILE A 174 -21.06 4.50 -0.20
N GLY A 175 -20.63 3.71 0.79
CA GLY A 175 -21.35 2.55 1.30
C GLY A 175 -21.29 1.30 0.42
N GLU A 176 -20.64 1.37 -0.76
CA GLU A 176 -20.46 0.21 -1.64
C GLU A 176 -19.28 -0.64 -1.17
N LYS A 177 -19.52 -1.95 -1.01
CA LYS A 177 -18.49 -2.91 -0.61
C LYS A 177 -17.46 -3.08 -1.71
N PHE A 178 -16.19 -2.95 -1.34
CA PHE A 178 -15.05 -3.17 -2.21
C PHE A 178 -14.22 -4.35 -1.72
N ALA A 179 -14.07 -5.40 -2.52
CA ALA A 179 -13.20 -6.52 -2.18
C ALA A 179 -11.83 -6.31 -2.84
N HIS A 180 -10.80 -6.06 -2.02
CA HIS A 180 -9.44 -5.90 -2.52
C HIS A 180 -8.64 -7.17 -2.30
N ARG A 181 -8.20 -7.80 -3.40
CA ARG A 181 -7.49 -9.08 -3.37
C ARG A 181 -6.00 -8.89 -3.60
N GLY A 182 -5.19 -9.39 -2.67
CA GLY A 182 -3.73 -9.36 -2.75
C GLY A 182 -3.15 -10.45 -3.65
N ILE A 183 -1.82 -10.45 -3.82
CA ILE A 183 -1.10 -11.38 -4.68
C ILE A 183 -1.27 -12.86 -4.28
N LEU A 184 -1.41 -13.13 -2.97
CA LEU A 184 -1.64 -14.47 -2.42
C LEU A 184 -3.11 -14.91 -2.47
N GLY A 185 -4.01 -14.08 -3.01
CA GLY A 185 -5.45 -14.37 -3.07
C GLY A 185 -6.22 -14.07 -1.79
N THR A 186 -5.56 -13.63 -0.72
CA THR A 186 -6.22 -13.07 0.47
C THR A 186 -6.94 -11.77 0.13
N SER A 187 -7.95 -11.40 0.92
CA SER A 187 -8.77 -10.22 0.65
C SER A 187 -9.08 -9.38 1.88
N TYR A 188 -9.18 -8.08 1.68
CA TYR A 188 -9.82 -7.14 2.60
C TYR A 188 -11.17 -6.70 2.05
N GLU A 189 -12.12 -6.45 2.96
CA GLU A 189 -13.36 -5.76 2.63
C GLU A 189 -13.18 -4.28 2.95
N GLY A 190 -13.35 -3.42 1.95
CA GLY A 190 -13.28 -1.98 2.06
C GLY A 190 -14.66 -1.35 1.92
N LEU A 191 -14.86 -0.22 2.60
CA LEU A 191 -16.01 0.66 2.41
C LEU A 191 -15.53 2.11 2.38
N ILE A 192 -16.15 2.91 1.52
CA ILE A 192 -16.08 4.37 1.63
C ILE A 192 -17.20 4.79 2.58
N LEU A 193 -16.83 5.39 3.71
CA LEU A 193 -17.79 5.79 4.75
C LEU A 193 -18.44 7.14 4.42
N GLN A 194 -17.64 8.11 3.99
CA GLN A 194 -18.08 9.48 3.72
C GLN A 194 -17.05 10.23 2.86
N SER A 195 -17.50 11.31 2.24
CA SER A 195 -16.63 12.31 1.61
C SER A 195 -16.18 13.35 2.64
N THR A 196 -15.01 13.93 2.40
CA THR A 196 -14.42 15.04 3.17
C THR A 196 -13.46 15.84 2.26
N THR A 197 -12.62 16.68 2.83
CA THR A 197 -11.58 17.45 2.12
C THR A 197 -10.29 17.47 2.92
N VAL A 198 -9.14 17.47 2.24
CA VAL A 198 -7.82 17.73 2.83
C VAL A 198 -7.16 18.86 2.05
N GLY A 199 -7.00 20.02 2.69
CA GLY A 199 -6.62 21.25 1.97
C GLY A 199 -7.51 21.48 0.74
N PRO A 200 -6.95 21.60 -0.49
CA PRO A 200 -7.73 21.82 -1.70
C PRO A 200 -8.32 20.53 -2.32
N PHE A 201 -7.99 19.34 -1.78
CA PHE A 201 -8.32 18.08 -2.43
C PHE A 201 -9.63 17.48 -1.89
N PRO A 202 -10.57 17.07 -2.76
CA PRO A 202 -11.65 16.17 -2.38
C PRO A 202 -11.08 14.86 -1.85
N ALA A 203 -11.59 14.41 -0.71
CA ALA A 203 -11.09 13.25 0.00
C ALA A 203 -12.23 12.32 0.42
N VAL A 204 -11.88 11.11 0.81
CA VAL A 204 -12.81 10.12 1.36
C VAL A 204 -12.26 9.51 2.64
N ILE A 205 -13.16 9.24 3.59
CA ILE A 205 -12.85 8.38 4.74
C ILE A 205 -13.20 6.95 4.36
N THR A 206 -12.26 6.04 4.56
CA THR A 206 -12.41 4.63 4.21
C THR A 206 -12.28 3.74 5.44
N SER A 207 -13.04 2.65 5.49
CA SER A 207 -12.80 1.57 6.43
C SER A 207 -12.28 0.32 5.73
N ILE A 208 -11.34 -0.39 6.36
CA ILE A 208 -10.78 -1.64 5.88
C ILE A 208 -11.00 -2.73 6.93
N THR A 209 -11.65 -3.82 6.57
CA THR A 209 -11.84 -5.00 7.40
C THR A 209 -10.93 -6.13 6.95
N GLY A 210 -10.17 -6.66 7.90
CA GLY A 210 -9.26 -7.79 7.70
C GLY A 210 -9.21 -8.73 8.89
N GLN A 211 -8.31 -9.71 8.82
CA GLN A 211 -8.09 -10.71 9.86
C GLN A 211 -6.59 -10.85 10.14
N ALA A 212 -6.27 -11.30 11.35
CA ALA A 212 -4.91 -11.60 11.77
C ALA A 212 -4.89 -12.88 12.63
N TRP A 213 -3.73 -13.52 12.69
CA TRP A 213 -3.49 -14.72 13.48
C TRP A 213 -2.20 -14.56 14.28
N ILE A 214 -2.23 -15.00 15.53
CA ILE A 214 -1.03 -15.10 16.36
C ILE A 214 -0.21 -16.28 15.83
N THR A 215 1.03 -16.02 15.41
CA THR A 215 1.94 -17.04 14.85
C THR A 215 3.00 -17.51 15.85
N GLY A 216 3.20 -16.77 16.95
CA GLY A 216 4.12 -17.12 18.01
C GLY A 216 4.27 -16.01 19.04
N TYR A 217 4.98 -16.32 20.12
CA TYR A 217 5.45 -15.36 21.12
C TYR A 217 6.97 -15.52 21.20
N SER A 218 7.71 -14.42 21.19
CA SER A 218 9.18 -14.43 21.24
C SER A 218 9.71 -13.39 22.22
N THR A 219 10.86 -13.70 22.83
CA THR A 219 11.67 -12.75 23.59
C THR A 219 12.98 -12.58 22.84
N LEU A 220 13.17 -11.42 22.22
CA LEU A 220 14.40 -11.08 21.52
C LEU A 220 15.42 -10.54 22.53
N VAL A 221 16.66 -11.01 22.46
CA VAL A 221 17.76 -10.62 23.36
C VAL A 221 19.00 -10.35 22.52
N VAL A 222 19.79 -9.35 22.90
CA VAL A 222 21.07 -9.03 22.27
C VAL A 222 22.16 -9.18 23.34
N ASP A 223 23.11 -10.07 23.11
CA ASP A 223 24.28 -10.22 23.99
C ASP A 223 25.27 -9.07 23.72
N PRO A 224 25.84 -8.41 24.76
CA PRO A 224 26.84 -7.36 24.56
C PRO A 224 28.10 -7.77 23.79
N SER A 225 28.38 -9.08 23.71
CA SER A 225 29.51 -9.66 22.98
C SER A 225 29.16 -10.15 21.58
N ASP A 226 27.90 -10.03 21.15
CA ASP A 226 27.47 -10.38 19.79
C ASP A 226 28.24 -9.51 18.77
N PRO A 227 28.92 -10.12 17.77
CA PRO A 227 29.61 -9.37 16.72
C PRO A 227 28.66 -8.61 15.77
N PHE A 228 27.36 -8.91 15.80
CA PHE A 228 26.33 -8.30 14.95
C PHE A 228 25.11 -7.81 15.76
N PRO A 229 25.30 -6.89 16.72
CA PRO A 229 24.24 -6.48 17.65
C PRO A 229 23.09 -5.71 16.96
N ALA A 230 23.32 -5.21 15.74
CA ALA A 230 22.32 -4.56 14.89
C ALA A 230 21.87 -5.46 13.72
N GLY A 231 22.31 -6.72 13.67
CA GLY A 231 22.16 -7.59 12.51
C GLY A 231 23.13 -7.24 11.38
N PHE A 232 22.85 -7.81 10.20
CA PHE A 232 23.60 -7.60 8.96
C PHE A 232 22.69 -7.89 7.76
N THR A 233 23.07 -7.38 6.60
CA THR A 233 22.46 -7.73 5.32
C THR A 233 23.53 -8.30 4.39
N VAL A 234 23.12 -9.22 3.52
CA VAL A 234 23.92 -9.77 2.43
C VAL A 234 23.07 -9.70 1.17
N ALA A 235 23.69 -9.34 0.05
CA ALA A 235 23.00 -9.04 -1.21
C ALA A 235 22.30 -10.25 -1.89
N ASP A 236 22.36 -11.44 -1.28
CA ASP A 236 21.73 -12.65 -1.81
C ASP A 236 20.20 -12.66 -1.61
N ILE A 237 19.72 -12.12 -0.49
CA ILE A 237 18.28 -12.02 -0.18
C ILE A 237 17.83 -10.61 0.26
N TRP A 238 18.75 -9.72 0.59
CA TRP A 238 18.49 -8.29 0.79
C TRP A 238 18.99 -7.49 -0.41
N SER A 239 18.41 -6.31 -0.65
CA SER A 239 18.97 -5.39 -1.65
C SER A 239 20.45 -5.12 -1.32
N PRO A 240 21.34 -5.03 -2.33
CA PRO A 240 22.70 -4.53 -2.13
C PRO A 240 22.70 -3.11 -1.53
#